data_AF-A0A2V8Q4H6-F1
#
_entry.id   AF-A0A2V8Q4H6-F1
#
_cell.length_a   1.000
_cell.length_b   1.000
_cell.length_c   1.000
_cell.angle_alpha   90.00
_cell.angle_beta   90.00
_cell.angle_gamma   90.00
#
_symmetry.space_group_name_H-M   'P 1'
#
loop_
_entity.id
_entity.type
_entity.pdbx_description
1 polymer ?
#
loop_
_entity_poly.entity_id
_entity_poly.type
_entity_poly.pdbx_seq_one_letter_code
_entity_poly.pdbx_strand_id
1 'polypeptide(L)'
;QDYWDGNWLNVTAHCGGQGADVWTSGAILQVPDLIGWLAALEEMNQTLSGAADLVSLEPELSVELKMNGLGQIQAKVEITPDPMTQQHSFEFELDQSYLESLIASLRSLLATYPVKGKVDV
;
A
#
# COMPACT_ATOMS: atom_id res chain seq x y z
N GLN A 1 -1.09 19.16 -15.36
CA GLN A 1 -1.85 18.58 -14.24
C GLN A 1 -1.40 19.30 -12.99
N ASP A 2 -2.34 19.73 -12.17
CA ASP A 2 -2.06 20.21 -10.82
C ASP A 2 -1.75 19.01 -9.90
N TYR A 3 -1.38 19.30 -8.66
CA TYR A 3 -0.97 18.27 -7.69
C TYR A 3 -2.10 17.29 -7.37
N TRP A 4 -3.34 17.76 -7.33
CA TRP A 4 -4.48 16.94 -6.91
C TRP A 4 -4.90 15.93 -7.98
N ASP A 5 -4.91 16.32 -9.25
CA ASP A 5 -5.31 15.40 -10.33
C ASP A 5 -4.11 14.65 -10.91
N GLY A 6 -2.90 15.19 -10.79
CA GLY A 6 -1.71 14.69 -11.48
C GLY A 6 -1.10 13.42 -10.89
N ASN A 7 -1.45 13.10 -9.65
CA ASN A 7 -0.79 12.09 -8.84
C ASN A 7 -1.59 10.81 -8.65
N TRP A 8 -2.79 10.73 -9.22
CA TRP A 8 -3.56 9.49 -9.24
C TRP A 8 -2.93 8.45 -10.16
N LEU A 9 -2.82 7.23 -9.65
CA LEU A 9 -2.38 6.07 -10.42
C LEU A 9 -3.60 5.23 -10.77
N ASN A 10 -3.79 5.00 -12.07
CA ASN A 10 -4.75 4.00 -12.52
C ASN A 10 -4.13 2.61 -12.36
N VAL A 11 -4.58 1.87 -11.36
CA VAL A 11 -4.00 0.59 -10.95
C VAL A 11 -5.04 -0.52 -11.01
N THR A 12 -4.56 -1.76 -11.05
CA THR A 12 -5.35 -2.94 -10.72
C THR A 12 -4.72 -3.58 -9.49
N ALA A 13 -5.49 -3.70 -8.42
CA ALA A 13 -5.11 -4.41 -7.22
C ALA A 13 -5.78 -5.79 -7.20
N HIS A 14 -5.04 -6.77 -6.69
CA HIS A 14 -5.51 -8.14 -6.48
C HIS A 14 -5.04 -8.59 -5.10
N CYS A 15 -5.93 -9.18 -4.33
CA CYS A 15 -5.58 -9.93 -3.13
C CYS A 15 -6.26 -11.29 -3.18
N GLY A 16 -5.50 -12.34 -2.91
CA GLY A 16 -5.99 -13.71 -2.93
C GLY A 16 -5.44 -14.51 -1.76
N GLY A 17 -6.19 -15.55 -1.38
CA GLY A 17 -5.88 -16.47 -0.30
C GLY A 17 -6.46 -17.86 -0.57
N GLN A 18 -6.78 -18.62 0.48
CA GLN A 18 -7.32 -19.97 0.33
C GLN A 18 -8.73 -19.97 -0.29
N GLY A 19 -8.81 -20.05 -1.62
CA GLY A 19 -10.06 -20.16 -2.38
C GLY A 19 -10.85 -18.86 -2.54
N ALA A 20 -10.26 -17.72 -2.18
CA ALA A 20 -10.86 -16.41 -2.33
C ALA A 20 -9.90 -15.50 -3.07
N ASP A 21 -10.44 -14.72 -4.01
CA ASP A 21 -9.71 -13.72 -4.77
C ASP A 21 -10.60 -12.50 -4.97
N VAL A 22 -10.03 -11.32 -4.78
CA VAL A 22 -10.71 -10.04 -4.92
C VAL A 22 -9.85 -9.11 -5.78
N TRP A 23 -10.49 -8.43 -6.73
CA TRP A 23 -9.87 -7.40 -7.56
C TRP A 23 -10.60 -6.09 -7.39
N THR A 24 -9.85 -5.00 -7.47
CA THR A 24 -10.38 -3.64 -7.70
C THR A 24 -9.49 -2.93 -8.70
N SER A 25 -10.01 -1.94 -9.42
CA SER A 25 -9.27 -1.19 -10.42
C SER A 25 -9.79 0.22 -10.57
N GLY A 26 -8.88 1.14 -10.85
CA GLY A 26 -9.21 2.55 -11.03
C GLY A 26 -8.11 3.47 -10.51
N ALA A 27 -8.43 4.75 -10.46
CA ALA A 27 -7.62 5.77 -9.79
C ALA A 27 -7.83 5.69 -8.27
N ILE A 28 -7.32 4.63 -7.65
CA ILE A 28 -7.59 4.29 -6.24
C ILE A 28 -6.38 4.50 -5.32
N LEU A 29 -5.24 4.92 -5.86
CA LEU A 29 -4.02 5.23 -5.11
C LEU A 29 -3.40 6.51 -5.65
N GLN A 30 -2.82 7.32 -4.76
CA GLN A 30 -2.00 8.45 -5.16
C GLN A 30 -0.50 8.20 -4.92
N VAL A 31 0.35 8.83 -5.73
CA VAL A 31 1.81 8.78 -5.56
C VAL A 31 2.26 9.22 -4.16
N PRO A 32 1.72 10.28 -3.53
CA PRO A 32 2.03 10.65 -2.15
C PRO A 32 1.76 9.55 -1.12
N ASP A 33 0.66 8.81 -1.25
CA ASP A 33 0.33 7.69 -0.33
C ASP A 33 1.43 6.63 -0.37
N LEU A 34 1.91 6.30 -1.59
CA LEU A 34 2.99 5.34 -1.80
C LEU A 34 4.35 5.84 -1.29
N ILE A 35 4.60 7.15 -1.33
CA ILE A 35 5.82 7.74 -0.75
C ILE A 35 5.81 7.61 0.77
N GLY A 36 4.68 7.95 1.41
CA GLY A 36 4.51 7.81 2.86
C GLY A 36 4.67 6.36 3.31
N TRP A 37 4.04 5.44 2.57
CA TRP A 37 4.15 4.01 2.86
C TRP A 37 5.57 3.47 2.66
N LEU A 38 6.27 3.88 1.59
CA LEU A 38 7.67 3.52 1.39
C LEU A 38 8.55 3.98 2.56
N ALA A 39 8.39 5.21 3.05
CA ALA A 39 9.17 5.71 4.18
C ALA A 39 8.93 4.87 5.45
N ALA A 40 7.67 4.51 5.73
CA ALA A 40 7.33 3.66 6.87
C ALA A 40 7.88 2.22 6.71
N LEU A 41 7.86 1.65 5.51
CA LEU A 41 8.46 0.34 5.21
C LEU A 41 9.99 0.36 5.40
N GLU A 42 10.66 1.43 4.96
CA GLU A 42 12.10 1.60 5.15
C GLU A 42 12.48 1.70 6.62
N GLU A 43 11.71 2.46 7.42
CA GLU A 43 11.88 2.54 8.87
C GLU A 43 11.64 1.18 9.55
N MET A 44 10.57 0.47 9.16
CA MET A 44 10.27 -0.87 9.66
C MET A 44 11.40 -1.86 9.33
N ASN A 45 11.95 -1.82 8.12
CA ASN A 45 13.05 -2.70 7.70
C ASN A 45 14.36 -2.37 8.43
N GLN A 46 14.62 -1.09 8.70
CA GLN A 46 15.83 -0.66 9.41
C GLN A 46 15.77 -1.02 10.90
N THR A 47 14.61 -0.84 11.54
CA THR A 47 14.44 -1.03 12.98
C THR A 47 14.03 -2.45 13.36
N LEU A 48 13.55 -3.24 12.39
CA LEU A 48 12.93 -4.56 12.58
C LEU A 48 11.78 -4.49 13.61
N SER A 49 11.01 -3.40 13.56
CA SER A 49 9.86 -3.16 14.43
C SER A 49 8.93 -2.10 13.84
N GLY A 50 7.74 -1.92 14.42
CA GLY A 50 6.85 -0.80 14.08
C GLY A 50 5.70 -1.19 13.17
N ALA A 51 5.16 -0.21 12.45
CA ALA A 51 3.99 -0.36 11.58
C ALA A 51 4.17 0.44 10.27
N ALA A 52 3.55 -0.02 9.19
CA ALA A 52 3.59 0.63 7.89
C ALA A 52 2.23 0.45 7.19
N ASP A 53 1.43 1.51 7.22
CA ASP A 53 0.07 1.47 6.72
C ASP A 53 -0.04 2.24 5.39
N LEU A 54 -0.58 1.57 4.37
CA LEU A 54 -1.04 2.19 3.13
C LEU A 54 -2.50 2.56 3.31
N VAL A 55 -2.75 3.85 3.49
CA VAL A 55 -4.10 4.42 3.54
C VAL A 55 -4.23 5.40 2.39
N SER A 56 -5.15 5.13 1.47
CA SER A 56 -5.52 6.08 0.42
C SER A 56 -6.81 6.81 0.78
N LEU A 57 -7.11 7.88 0.04
CA LEU A 57 -8.37 8.61 0.16
C LEU A 57 -9.56 7.73 -0.26
N GLU A 58 -9.33 6.86 -1.24
CA GLU A 58 -10.34 5.93 -1.75
C GLU A 58 -10.37 4.64 -0.88
N PRO A 59 -11.56 4.18 -0.46
CA PRO A 59 -11.71 3.05 0.47
C PRO A 59 -11.50 1.66 -0.16
N GLU A 60 -11.28 1.57 -1.46
CA GLU A 60 -11.20 0.32 -2.21
C GLU A 60 -9.99 -0.54 -1.82
N LEU A 61 -8.94 0.05 -1.26
CA LEU A 61 -7.71 -0.64 -0.87
C LEU A 61 -7.05 0.00 0.36
N SER A 62 -6.79 -0.81 1.38
CA SER A 62 -5.88 -0.47 2.47
C SER A 62 -4.99 -1.65 2.83
N VAL A 63 -3.79 -1.36 3.32
CA VAL A 63 -2.84 -2.37 3.82
C VAL A 63 -2.29 -1.90 5.16
N GLU A 64 -2.49 -2.68 6.20
CA GLU A 64 -1.84 -2.49 7.50
C GLU A 64 -0.75 -3.54 7.69
N LEU A 65 0.46 -3.12 8.06
CA LEU A 65 1.56 -4.00 8.43
C LEU A 65 2.00 -3.72 9.86
N LYS A 66 2.11 -4.74 10.70
CA LYS A 66 2.60 -4.62 12.09
C LYS A 66 3.68 -5.64 12.35
N MET A 67 4.89 -5.17 12.64
CA MET A 67 6.03 -6.02 12.94
C MET A 67 6.26 -6.15 14.44
N ASN A 68 6.43 -7.38 14.91
CA ASN A 68 6.85 -7.65 16.29
C ASN A 68 8.38 -7.63 16.43
N GLY A 69 8.88 -7.64 17.67
CA GLY A 69 10.33 -7.62 17.94
C GLY A 69 11.13 -8.86 17.50
N LEU A 70 10.47 -9.86 16.89
CA LEU A 70 11.10 -11.04 16.30
C LEU A 70 11.14 -10.96 14.76
N GLY A 71 10.65 -9.86 14.17
CA GLY A 71 10.60 -9.66 12.72
C GLY A 71 9.40 -10.33 12.03
N GLN A 72 8.49 -10.95 12.79
CA GLN A 72 7.23 -11.43 12.23
C GLN A 72 6.33 -10.24 11.95
N ILE A 73 5.66 -10.26 10.80
CA ILE A 73 4.77 -9.20 10.34
C ILE A 73 3.37 -9.76 10.23
N GLN A 74 2.43 -9.15 10.95
CA GLN A 74 1.01 -9.32 10.67
C GLN A 74 0.63 -8.33 9.57
N ALA A 75 0.14 -8.84 8.45
CA ALA A 75 -0.42 -8.03 7.38
C ALA A 75 -1.94 -8.18 7.35
N LYS A 76 -2.65 -7.06 7.26
CA LYS A 76 -4.08 -7.02 7.00
C LYS A 76 -4.31 -6.22 5.72
N VAL A 77 -4.98 -6.83 4.75
CA VAL A 77 -5.35 -6.19 3.49
C VAL A 77 -6.87 -6.08 3.46
N GLU A 78 -7.39 -4.86 3.34
CA GLU A 78 -8.79 -4.65 2.99
C GLU A 78 -8.86 -4.25 1.53
N ILE A 79 -9.68 -4.96 0.77
CA ILE A 79 -9.83 -4.73 -0.67
C ILE A 79 -11.29 -4.96 -1.06
N THR A 80 -11.92 -3.98 -1.69
CA THR A 80 -13.32 -4.12 -2.10
C THR A 80 -13.61 -3.28 -3.34
N PRO A 81 -14.15 -3.88 -4.42
CA PRO A 81 -14.56 -3.11 -5.60
C PRO A 81 -15.87 -2.34 -5.38
N ASP A 82 -16.67 -2.70 -4.37
CA ASP A 82 -17.88 -1.98 -3.97
C ASP A 82 -17.91 -1.79 -2.44
N PRO A 83 -17.28 -0.73 -1.92
CA PRO A 83 -17.19 -0.45 -0.49
C PRO A 83 -18.55 -0.17 0.17
N MET A 84 -19.60 0.11 -0.61
CA MET A 84 -20.94 0.40 -0.09
C MET A 84 -21.71 -0.87 0.25
N THR A 85 -21.43 -1.99 -0.43
CA THR A 85 -22.19 -3.23 -0.27
C THR A 85 -21.34 -4.45 0.07
N GLN A 86 -20.02 -4.36 -0.06
CA GLN A 86 -19.08 -5.46 0.12
C GLN A 86 -17.93 -5.07 1.03
N GLN A 87 -17.48 -6.02 1.84
CA GLN A 87 -16.26 -5.92 2.63
C GLN A 87 -15.49 -7.22 2.49
N HIS A 88 -14.21 -7.11 2.12
CA HIS A 88 -13.29 -8.24 2.10
C HIS A 88 -12.03 -7.86 2.87
N SER A 89 -11.57 -8.79 3.71
CA SER A 89 -10.36 -8.64 4.49
C SER A 89 -9.56 -9.94 4.44
N PHE A 90 -8.25 -9.79 4.25
CA PHE A 90 -7.29 -10.87 4.25
C PHE A 90 -6.26 -10.59 5.33
N GLU A 91 -5.93 -11.62 6.11
CA GLU A 91 -4.86 -11.57 7.10
C GLU A 91 -3.77 -12.55 6.69
N PHE A 92 -2.52 -12.08 6.72
CA PHE A 92 -1.35 -12.88 6.40
C PHE A 92 -0.32 -12.76 7.51
N GLU A 93 0.35 -13.87 7.81
CA GLU A 93 1.58 -13.87 8.58
C GLU A 93 2.75 -13.88 7.60
N LEU A 94 3.58 -12.84 7.66
CA LEU A 94 4.79 -12.66 6.86
C LEU A 94 6.00 -12.52 7.81
N ASP A 95 7.19 -12.44 7.24
CA ASP A 95 8.41 -12.12 7.98
C ASP A 95 9.18 -10.98 7.30
N GLN A 96 10.23 -10.48 7.96
CA GLN A 96 10.99 -9.32 7.47
C GLN A 96 11.67 -9.55 6.11
N SER A 97 11.85 -10.79 5.65
CA SER A 97 12.52 -11.08 4.37
C SER A 97 11.74 -10.55 3.16
N TYR A 98 10.44 -10.30 3.32
CA TYR A 98 9.59 -9.74 2.28
C TYR A 98 9.82 -8.23 2.07
N LEU A 99 10.30 -7.50 3.09
CA LEU A 99 10.38 -6.04 3.07
C LEU A 99 11.37 -5.51 2.03
N GLU A 100 12.55 -6.11 1.90
CA GLU A 100 13.56 -5.64 0.94
C GLU A 100 13.03 -5.65 -0.50
N SER A 101 12.34 -6.72 -0.88
CA SER A 101 11.76 -6.86 -2.23
C SER A 101 10.64 -5.85 -2.47
N LEU A 102 9.76 -5.66 -1.49
CA LEU A 102 8.66 -4.70 -1.56
C LEU A 102 9.17 -3.25 -1.66
N ILE A 103 10.15 -2.88 -0.84
CA ILE A 103 10.81 -1.57 -0.87
C ILE A 103 11.46 -1.32 -2.25
N ALA A 104 12.16 -2.30 -2.79
CA ALA A 104 12.79 -2.18 -4.11
C ALA A 104 11.75 -1.96 -5.22
N SER A 105 10.64 -2.72 -5.21
CA SER A 105 9.54 -2.55 -6.16
C SER A 105 8.90 -1.17 -6.07
N LEU A 106 8.62 -0.68 -4.84
CA LEU A 106 8.06 0.66 -4.63
C LEU A 106 9.00 1.77 -5.09
N ARG A 107 10.31 1.67 -4.81
CA ARG A 107 11.30 2.63 -5.31
C ARG A 107 11.32 2.70 -6.84
N SER A 108 11.26 1.55 -7.51
CA SER A 108 11.21 1.51 -8.98
C SER A 108 9.93 2.14 -9.53
N LEU A 109 8.79 1.89 -8.88
CA LEU A 109 7.51 2.49 -9.25
C LEU A 109 7.56 4.02 -9.09
N LEU A 110 8.01 4.52 -7.95
CA LEU A 110 8.08 5.96 -7.67
C LEU A 110 9.10 6.70 -8.54
N ALA A 111 10.16 6.02 -8.99
CA ALA A 111 11.08 6.56 -9.99
C ALA A 111 10.42 6.72 -11.37
N THR A 112 9.46 5.84 -11.70
CA THR A 112 8.70 5.86 -12.97
C THR A 112 7.54 6.85 -12.93
N TYR A 113 6.90 6.99 -11.78
CA TYR A 113 5.74 7.86 -11.55
C TYR A 113 6.06 8.92 -10.48
N PRO A 114 6.86 9.95 -10.82
CA PRO A 114 7.19 11.01 -9.88
C PRO A 114 5.98 11.89 -9.59
N VAL A 115 5.98 12.51 -8.41
CA VAL A 115 4.97 13.51 -8.02
C VAL A 115 4.94 14.64 -9.05
N LYS A 116 3.74 15.01 -9.46
CA LYS A 116 3.47 16.13 -10.37
C LYS A 116 2.88 17.31 -9.61
N GLY A 117 3.13 18.50 -10.14
CA GLY A 117 2.63 19.75 -9.57
C GLY A 117 3.35 20.18 -8.30
N LYS A 118 2.86 21.25 -7.69
CA LYS A 118 3.26 21.71 -6.35
C LYS A 118 2.01 21.75 -5.50
N VAL A 119 2.15 21.44 -4.22
CA VAL A 119 1.10 21.78 -3.24
C VAL A 119 1.15 23.30 -3.11
N ASP A 120 0.08 23.98 -3.52
CA ASP A 120 -0.06 25.39 -3.22
C ASP A 120 -0.31 25.50 -1.70
N VAL A 121 0.67 26.05 -0.98
CA VAL A 121 0.63 26.29 0.47
C VAL A 121 0.27 27.74 0.75
#